data_AF-Q22AB9-F1
#
_entry.id   AF-Q22AB9-F1
#
_cell.length_a   1.000
_cell.length_b   1.000
_cell.length_c   1.000
_cell.angle_alpha   90.00
_cell.angle_beta   90.00
_cell.angle_gamma   90.00
#
_symmetry.space_group_name_H-M   'P 1'
#
loop_
_entity.id
_entity.type
_entity.pdbx_description
1 polymer ?
#
loop_
_entity_poly.entity_id
_entity_poly.type
_entity_poly.pdbx_seq_one_letter_code
_entity_poly.pdbx_strand_id
1 'polypeptide(L)'
;MPRFPNEIQYGEKYYDDYYEYRHVILPKQIFKTMPRDQKVLTESQWRMMGIQQSRGWVHYDSHKPEPYILLFRRPKGTDPQTGIPPRGFKDPDFLESQQNEQQQMQQDESSIQLQQQVEQNQRQNLNQNIFLRKNVQKYNRYDFFNNTQ
;
A
#
# COMPACT_ATOMS: atom_id res chain seq x y z
N MET A 1 -35.08 -2.29 7.89
CA MET A 1 -34.25 -3.30 8.59
C MET A 1 -33.52 -4.12 7.54
N PRO A 2 -32.23 -4.44 7.71
CA PRO A 2 -31.51 -5.30 6.77
C PRO A 2 -32.18 -6.68 6.70
N ARG A 3 -32.42 -7.21 5.49
CA ARG A 3 -32.97 -8.56 5.31
C ARG A 3 -31.82 -9.57 5.33
N PHE A 4 -31.73 -10.33 6.41
CA PHE A 4 -30.83 -11.47 6.49
C PHE A 4 -31.49 -12.72 5.91
N PRO A 5 -30.78 -13.54 5.12
CA PRO A 5 -31.28 -14.84 4.73
C PRO A 5 -31.28 -15.80 5.92
N ASN A 6 -32.05 -16.89 5.82
CA ASN A 6 -32.07 -17.95 6.82
C ASN A 6 -30.81 -18.83 6.76
N GLU A 7 -30.27 -19.02 5.55
CA GLU A 7 -29.11 -19.83 5.24
C GLU A 7 -28.07 -19.01 4.47
N ILE A 8 -26.85 -19.53 4.32
CA ILE A 8 -25.81 -18.89 3.51
C ILE A 8 -26.26 -18.89 2.05
N GLN A 9 -26.31 -17.71 1.43
CA GLN A 9 -26.63 -17.57 0.01
C GLN A 9 -25.39 -17.23 -0.79
N TYR A 10 -25.27 -17.85 -1.96
CA TYR A 10 -24.17 -17.66 -2.89
C TYR A 10 -24.69 -16.90 -4.10
N GLY A 11 -24.11 -15.73 -4.37
CA GLY A 11 -24.43 -14.95 -5.55
C GLY A 11 -24.01 -15.63 -6.85
N GLU A 12 -24.57 -15.15 -7.96
CA GLU A 12 -24.08 -15.53 -9.28
C GLU A 12 -22.64 -15.08 -9.50
N LYS A 13 -21.93 -15.81 -10.35
CA LYS A 13 -20.57 -15.44 -10.72
C LYS A 13 -20.60 -14.35 -11.77
N TYR A 14 -19.76 -13.35 -11.59
CA TYR A 14 -19.47 -12.33 -12.59
C TYR A 14 -17.97 -12.29 -12.85
N TYR A 15 -17.56 -11.72 -13.98
CA TYR A 15 -16.20 -11.86 -14.50
C TYR A 15 -15.71 -10.54 -15.06
N ASP A 16 -14.41 -10.30 -14.92
CA ASP A 16 -13.70 -9.34 -15.74
C ASP A 16 -12.65 -10.07 -16.60
N ASP A 17 -11.61 -9.34 -17.02
CA ASP A 17 -10.52 -9.87 -17.83
C ASP A 17 -9.61 -10.82 -17.05
N TYR A 18 -9.49 -10.66 -15.73
CA TYR A 18 -8.48 -11.33 -14.89
C TYR A 18 -9.06 -12.26 -13.82
N TYR A 19 -10.24 -11.95 -13.29
CA TYR A 19 -10.84 -12.60 -12.12
C TYR A 19 -12.28 -13.05 -12.38
N GLU A 20 -12.66 -14.07 -11.62
CA GLU A 20 -14.05 -14.45 -11.35
C GLU A 20 -14.42 -13.94 -9.96
N TYR A 21 -15.61 -13.38 -9.84
CA TYR A 21 -16.12 -12.81 -8.62
C TYR A 21 -17.44 -13.45 -8.20
N ARG A 22 -17.72 -13.39 -6.91
CA ARG A 22 -18.98 -13.80 -6.31
C ARG A 22 -19.13 -13.11 -4.96
N HIS A 23 -20.36 -12.79 -4.58
CA HIS A 23 -20.66 -12.39 -3.21
C HIS A 23 -21.31 -13.56 -2.45
N VAL A 24 -21.08 -13.61 -1.14
CA VAL A 24 -21.73 -14.56 -0.23
C VAL A 24 -22.46 -13.77 0.84
N ILE A 25 -23.74 -14.05 1.02
CA ILE A 25 -24.60 -13.38 2.01
C ILE A 25 -24.72 -14.27 3.23
N LEU A 26 -24.30 -13.76 4.39
CA LEU A 26 -24.33 -14.49 5.64
C LEU A 26 -25.68 -14.35 6.36
N PRO A 27 -26.21 -15.42 6.97
CA PRO A 27 -27.33 -15.31 7.89
C PRO A 27 -26.90 -14.60 9.18
N LYS A 28 -27.85 -13.96 9.85
CA LYS A 28 -27.60 -13.11 11.03
C LYS A 28 -26.81 -13.80 12.13
N GLN A 29 -27.02 -15.09 12.36
CA GLN A 29 -26.36 -15.84 13.42
C GLN A 29 -24.87 -16.06 13.14
N ILE A 30 -24.52 -16.32 11.88
CA ILE A 30 -23.12 -16.50 11.45
C ILE A 30 -22.41 -15.16 11.42
N PHE A 31 -23.06 -14.11 10.90
CA PHE A 31 -22.47 -12.77 10.88
C PHE A 31 -22.05 -12.28 12.28
N LYS A 32 -22.81 -12.64 13.34
CA LYS A 32 -22.46 -12.28 14.73
C LYS A 32 -21.19 -12.94 15.26
N THR A 33 -20.75 -14.06 14.69
CA THR A 33 -19.50 -14.73 15.10
C THR A 33 -18.28 -14.14 14.40
N MET A 34 -18.47 -13.29 13.40
CA MET A 34 -17.38 -12.65 12.66
C MET A 34 -16.60 -11.68 13.57
N PRO A 35 -15.26 -11.73 13.57
CA PRO A 35 -14.44 -10.77 14.29
C PRO A 35 -14.66 -9.34 13.75
N ARG A 36 -15.00 -8.41 14.66
CA ARG A 36 -15.34 -7.02 14.30
C ARG A 36 -14.18 -6.23 13.68
N ASP A 37 -12.95 -6.57 14.02
CA ASP A 37 -11.76 -5.82 13.62
C ASP A 37 -11.16 -6.32 12.30
N GLN A 38 -11.62 -7.47 11.80
CA GLN A 38 -11.06 -8.08 10.58
C GLN A 38 -11.95 -7.78 9.38
N LYS A 39 -11.43 -6.92 8.50
CA LYS A 39 -12.08 -6.59 7.22
C LYS A 39 -12.01 -7.74 6.21
N VAL A 40 -10.91 -8.49 6.23
CA VAL A 40 -10.62 -9.57 5.29
C VAL A 40 -10.35 -10.86 6.07
N LEU A 41 -10.81 -11.99 5.53
CA LEU A 41 -10.83 -13.28 6.19
C LEU A 41 -9.96 -14.25 5.40
N THR A 42 -9.12 -14.99 6.10
CA THR A 42 -8.35 -16.10 5.52
C THR A 42 -9.25 -17.28 5.14
N GLU A 43 -8.76 -18.17 4.27
CA GLU A 43 -9.50 -19.36 3.85
C GLU A 43 -10.02 -20.19 5.03
N SER A 44 -9.16 -20.53 5.99
CA SER A 44 -9.60 -21.27 7.17
C SER A 44 -10.72 -20.57 7.94
N GLN A 45 -10.64 -19.25 8.11
CA GLN A 45 -11.65 -18.52 8.89
C GLN A 45 -13.03 -18.56 8.24
N TRP A 46 -13.12 -18.25 6.95
CA TRP A 46 -14.42 -18.26 6.28
C TRP A 46 -14.97 -19.68 6.07
N ARG A 47 -14.09 -20.68 5.90
CA ARG A 47 -14.48 -22.11 5.90
C ARG A 47 -15.05 -22.55 7.25
N MET A 48 -14.42 -22.14 8.36
CA MET A 48 -14.90 -22.43 9.72
C MET A 48 -16.27 -21.81 10.01
N MET A 49 -16.60 -20.68 9.36
CA MET A 49 -17.93 -20.07 9.44
C MET A 49 -18.99 -20.80 8.59
N GLY A 50 -18.63 -21.89 7.92
CA GLY A 50 -19.56 -22.71 7.14
C GLY A 50 -19.72 -22.30 5.68
N ILE A 51 -18.93 -21.33 5.19
CA ILE A 51 -18.94 -20.97 3.76
C ILE A 51 -18.27 -22.09 2.97
N GLN A 52 -18.99 -22.61 1.98
CA GLN A 52 -18.57 -23.73 1.15
C GLN A 52 -18.56 -23.34 -0.33
N GLN A 53 -17.37 -23.28 -0.91
CA GLN A 53 -17.17 -23.08 -2.35
C GLN A 53 -15.96 -23.88 -2.85
N SER A 54 -15.70 -23.88 -4.15
CA SER A 54 -14.51 -24.52 -4.74
C SER A 54 -13.20 -23.92 -4.19
N ARG A 55 -12.05 -24.47 -4.54
CA ARG A 55 -10.76 -23.88 -4.15
C ARG A 55 -10.42 -22.62 -4.96
N GLY A 56 -9.49 -21.83 -4.43
CA GLY A 56 -8.92 -20.65 -5.07
C GLY A 56 -9.67 -19.34 -4.81
N TRP A 57 -10.79 -19.36 -4.10
CA TRP A 57 -11.52 -18.14 -3.73
C TRP A 57 -10.84 -17.39 -2.58
N VAL A 58 -10.66 -16.09 -2.76
CA VAL A 58 -10.06 -15.17 -1.79
C VAL A 58 -11.12 -14.13 -1.41
N HIS A 59 -11.38 -13.98 -0.12
CA HIS A 59 -12.13 -12.83 0.40
C HIS A 59 -11.23 -11.62 0.26
N TYR A 60 -11.62 -10.60 -0.50
CA TYR A 60 -10.70 -9.49 -0.83
C TYR A 60 -11.17 -8.15 -0.27
N ASP A 61 -12.47 -7.97 -0.05
CA ASP A 61 -12.99 -6.72 0.48
C ASP A 61 -14.33 -6.92 1.21
N SER A 62 -14.68 -5.92 2.02
CA SER A 62 -15.88 -5.84 2.84
C SER A 62 -16.85 -4.81 2.25
N HIS A 63 -18.12 -5.21 2.07
CA HIS A 63 -19.14 -4.29 1.59
C HIS A 63 -19.65 -3.39 2.74
N LYS A 64 -19.18 -2.14 2.82
CA LYS A 64 -19.48 -1.23 3.94
C LYS A 64 -20.98 -1.04 4.25
N PRO A 65 -21.88 -0.85 3.25
CA PRO A 65 -23.30 -0.70 3.53
C PRO A 65 -23.94 -1.95 4.16
N GLU A 66 -23.52 -3.14 3.73
CA GLU A 66 -24.06 -4.42 4.19
C GLU A 66 -22.91 -5.39 4.52
N PRO A 67 -22.34 -5.33 5.73
CA PRO A 67 -21.11 -6.07 6.10
C PRO A 67 -21.31 -7.59 6.19
N TYR A 68 -22.55 -8.06 6.16
CA TYR A 68 -22.89 -9.48 6.04
C TYR A 68 -22.79 -10.01 4.61
N ILE A 69 -22.47 -9.15 3.63
CA ILE A 69 -22.14 -9.52 2.26
C ILE A 69 -20.61 -9.55 2.14
N LEU A 70 -20.07 -10.76 1.97
CA LEU A 70 -18.64 -10.98 1.78
C LEU A 70 -18.31 -11.07 0.28
N LEU A 71 -17.25 -10.37 -0.15
CA LEU A 71 -16.85 -10.30 -1.55
C LEU A 71 -15.66 -11.23 -1.81
N PHE A 72 -15.86 -12.19 -2.71
CA PHE A 72 -14.84 -13.15 -3.09
C PHE A 72 -14.41 -12.94 -4.53
N ARG A 73 -13.12 -13.17 -4.78
CA ARG A 73 -12.54 -13.23 -6.12
C ARG A 73 -11.58 -14.41 -6.26
N ARG A 74 -11.36 -14.89 -7.47
CA ARG A 74 -10.29 -15.84 -7.82
C ARG A 74 -9.81 -15.61 -9.23
N PRO A 75 -8.56 -15.93 -9.58
CA PRO A 75 -8.09 -15.81 -10.96
C PRO A 75 -8.97 -16.60 -11.94
N LYS A 76 -9.25 -16.00 -13.09
CA LYS A 76 -10.05 -16.63 -14.15
C LYS A 76 -9.34 -17.89 -14.65
N GLY A 77 -10.07 -19.00 -14.77
CA GLY A 77 -9.49 -20.28 -15.18
C GLY A 77 -8.74 -21.03 -14.07
N THR A 78 -8.92 -20.62 -12.81
CA THR A 78 -8.43 -21.38 -11.65
C THR A 78 -9.08 -22.77 -11.60
N ASP A 79 -8.27 -23.79 -11.41
CA ASP A 79 -8.76 -25.16 -11.23
C ASP A 79 -9.58 -25.25 -9.92
N PRO A 80 -10.86 -25.64 -9.97
CA PRO A 80 -11.72 -25.68 -8.79
C PRO A 80 -11.30 -26.73 -7.75
N GLN A 81 -10.52 -27.75 -8.12
CA GLN A 81 -10.07 -28.81 -7.22
C GLN A 81 -8.76 -28.47 -6.52
N THR A 82 -7.80 -27.92 -7.26
CA THR A 82 -6.46 -27.58 -6.72
C THR A 82 -6.40 -26.15 -6.19
N GLY A 83 -7.19 -25.23 -6.74
CA GLY A 83 -7.13 -23.80 -6.44
C GLY A 83 -5.97 -23.08 -7.12
N ILE A 84 -5.27 -23.74 -8.04
CA ILE A 84 -4.10 -23.20 -8.72
C ILE A 84 -4.58 -22.34 -9.91
N PRO A 85 -4.09 -21.09 -10.05
CA PRO A 85 -4.40 -20.24 -11.19
C PRO A 85 -3.77 -20.79 -12.48
N PRO A 86 -4.25 -20.37 -13.67
CA PRO A 86 -3.66 -20.80 -14.93
C PRO A 86 -2.19 -20.38 -15.04
N ARG A 87 -1.39 -21.17 -15.75
CA ARG A 87 0.04 -20.86 -15.98
C ARG A 87 0.17 -19.49 -16.65
N GLY A 88 1.07 -18.66 -16.12
CA GLY A 88 1.31 -17.32 -16.64
C GLY A 88 0.29 -16.27 -16.21
N PHE A 89 -0.63 -16.59 -15.29
CA PHE A 89 -1.46 -15.57 -14.64
C PHE A 89 -0.56 -14.54 -13.96
N LYS A 90 -0.73 -13.27 -14.34
CA LYS A 90 -0.11 -12.13 -13.69
C LYS A 90 -1.20 -11.37 -12.95
N ASP A 91 -1.08 -11.33 -11.63
CA ASP A 91 -1.99 -10.60 -10.78
C ASP A 91 -1.83 -9.08 -11.05
N PRO A 92 -2.87 -8.39 -11.58
CA PRO A 92 -2.78 -6.97 -11.88
C PRO A 92 -2.50 -6.11 -10.66
N ASP A 93 -3.12 -6.43 -9.51
CA ASP A 93 -2.95 -5.66 -8.28
C ASP A 93 -1.52 -5.75 -7.77
N PHE A 94 -0.90 -6.94 -7.90
CA PHE A 94 0.51 -7.14 -7.55
C PHE A 94 1.47 -6.38 -8.48
N LEU A 95 1.15 -6.31 -9.77
CA LEU A 95 1.96 -5.54 -10.72
C LEU A 95 1.87 -4.04 -10.45
N GLU A 96 0.67 -3.54 -10.17
CA GLU A 96 0.44 -2.13 -9.84
C GLU A 96 1.15 -1.74 -8.54
N SER A 97 1.07 -2.58 -7.49
CA SER A 97 1.75 -2.32 -6.23
C SER A 97 3.27 -2.21 -6.39
N GLN A 98 3.89 -3.10 -7.19
CA GLN A 98 5.33 -3.02 -7.46
C GLN A 98 5.71 -1.73 -8.18
N GLN A 99 4.91 -1.29 -9.16
CA GLN A 99 5.18 -0.05 -9.89
C GLN A 99 5.07 1.16 -8.97
N ASN A 100 4.05 1.18 -8.11
CA ASN A 100 3.84 2.26 -7.16
C ASN A 100 4.99 2.35 -6.13
N GLU A 101 5.44 1.21 -5.60
CA GLU A 101 6.59 1.16 -4.69
C GLU A 101 7.87 1.65 -5.37
N GLN A 102 8.13 1.24 -6.62
CA GLN A 102 9.29 1.71 -7.38
C GLN A 102 9.26 3.22 -7.64
N GLN A 103 8.10 3.77 -7.99
CA GLN A 103 7.93 5.21 -8.19
C GLN A 103 8.15 5.99 -6.89
N GLN A 104 7.64 5.48 -5.76
CA GLN A 104 7.83 6.10 -4.46
C GLN A 104 9.31 6.11 -4.05
N MET A 105 10.02 4.99 -4.18
CA MET A 105 11.46 4.94 -3.89
C MET A 105 12.26 5.93 -4.74
N GLN A 106 11.94 6.08 -6.04
CA GLN A 106 12.61 7.04 -6.91
C GLN A 106 12.36 8.49 -6.48
N GLN A 107 11.14 8.80 -6.04
CA GLN A 107 10.80 10.13 -5.50
C GLN A 107 11.54 10.41 -4.18
N ASP A 108 11.58 9.42 -3.29
CA ASP A 108 12.29 9.51 -2.01
C ASP A 108 13.79 9.71 -2.25
N GLU A 109 14.42 8.93 -3.13
CA GLU A 109 15.83 9.11 -3.52
C GLU A 109 16.10 10.50 -4.12
N SER A 110 15.22 10.98 -5.00
CA SER A 110 15.34 12.32 -5.60
C SER A 110 15.26 13.43 -4.54
N SER A 111 14.37 13.28 -3.57
CA SER A 111 14.20 14.24 -2.47
C SER A 111 15.41 14.27 -1.53
N ILE A 112 15.96 13.09 -1.21
CA ILE A 112 17.19 12.96 -0.41
C ILE A 112 18.36 13.64 -1.13
N GLN A 113 18.50 13.42 -2.44
CA GLN A 113 19.59 13.99 -3.22
C GLN A 113 19.49 15.53 -3.29
N LEU A 114 18.29 16.07 -3.47
CA LEU A 114 18.05 17.51 -3.44
C LEU A 114 18.42 18.11 -2.08
N GLN A 115 18.05 17.43 -0.99
CA GLN A 115 18.34 17.91 0.36
C GLN A 115 19.86 17.92 0.64
N GLN A 116 20.57 16.87 0.23
CA GLN A 116 22.03 16.83 0.31
C GLN A 116 22.67 17.97 -0.49
N GLN A 117 22.15 18.27 -1.69
CA GLN A 117 22.65 19.38 -2.50
C GLN A 117 22.41 20.74 -1.84
N VAL A 118 21.23 20.95 -1.24
CA VAL A 118 20.91 22.15 -0.46
C VAL A 118 21.87 22.30 0.72
N GLU A 119 22.12 21.23 1.48
CA GLU A 119 23.06 21.25 2.60
C GLU A 119 24.50 21.54 2.15
N GLN A 120 24.95 20.95 1.04
CA GLN A 120 26.26 21.24 0.46
C GLN A 120 26.39 22.71 0.06
N ASN A 121 25.38 23.27 -0.59
CA ASN A 121 25.34 24.68 -0.99
C ASN A 121 25.38 25.61 0.23
N GLN A 122 24.61 25.31 1.28
CA GLN A 122 24.64 26.07 2.54
C GLN A 122 26.02 26.03 3.21
N ARG A 123 26.66 24.85 3.26
CA ARG A 123 28.02 24.67 3.79
C ARG A 123 29.05 25.49 3.01
N GLN A 124 28.98 25.48 1.68
CA GLN A 124 29.87 26.28 0.84
C GLN A 124 29.71 27.79 1.10
N ASN A 125 28.46 28.27 1.20
CA ASN A 125 28.16 29.67 1.53
C ASN A 125 28.69 30.07 2.91
N LEU A 126 28.52 29.22 3.92
CA LEU A 126 29.07 29.44 5.27
C LEU A 126 30.60 29.53 5.24
N ASN A 127 31.25 28.60 4.54
CA ASN A 127 32.71 28.58 4.42
C ASN A 127 33.25 29.84 3.71
N GLN A 128 32.60 30.30 2.63
CA GLN A 128 32.95 31.55 1.96
C GLN A 128 32.79 32.75 2.90
N ASN A 129 31.68 32.84 3.64
CA ASN A 129 31.46 33.91 4.61
C ASN A 129 32.50 33.91 5.73
N ILE A 130 32.86 32.74 6.26
CA ILE A 130 33.92 32.59 7.27
C ILE A 130 35.28 33.05 6.70
N PHE A 131 35.62 32.65 5.48
CA PHE A 131 36.86 33.05 4.81
C PHE A 131 36.92 34.57 4.60
N LEU A 132 35.84 35.18 4.11
CA LEU A 132 35.74 36.62 3.92
C LEU A 132 35.92 37.37 5.25
N ARG A 133 35.27 36.92 6.34
CA ARG A 133 35.43 37.52 7.68
C ARG A 133 36.87 37.45 8.19
N LYS A 134 37.55 36.31 8.01
CA LYS A 134 38.97 36.15 8.39
C LYS A 134 39.89 37.08 7.58
N ASN A 135 39.62 37.27 6.29
CA ASN A 135 40.40 38.17 5.45
C ASN A 135 40.17 39.65 5.81
N VAL A 136 38.94 40.08 6.09
CA VAL A 136 38.66 41.46 6.53
C VAL A 136 39.38 41.78 7.84
N GLN A 137 39.39 40.87 8.82
CA GLN A 137 40.16 41.05 10.05
C GLN A 137 41.68 41.12 9.80
N LYS A 138 42.19 40.38 8.81
CA LYS A 138 43.59 40.43 8.41
C LYS A 138 43.94 41.83 7.86
N TYR A 139 43.17 42.38 6.93
CA TYR A 139 43.40 43.74 6.39
C TYR A 139 43.29 44.84 7.45
N ASN A 140 42.25 44.81 8.28
CA ASN A 140 42.10 45.77 9.39
C ASN A 140 43.26 45.71 10.40
N ARG A 141 43.92 44.55 10.55
CA ARG A 141 45.11 44.40 11.40
C ARG A 141 46.37 44.97 10.74
N TYR A 142 46.52 44.94 9.42
CA TYR A 142 47.65 45.56 8.72
C TYR A 142 47.57 47.09 8.71
N ASP A 143 46.37 47.65 8.60
CA ASP A 143 46.16 49.11 8.58
C ASP A 143 46.49 49.78 9.93
N PHE A 144 46.40 49.04 11.04
CA PHE A 144 46.81 49.51 12.37
C PHE A 144 48.33 49.55 12.58
N PHE A 145 49.12 48.80 11.80
CA PHE A 145 50.59 48.76 11.94
C PHE A 145 51.31 49.73 11.00
N ASN A 146 50.66 50.22 9.94
CA ASN A 146 51.27 51.13 8.96
C ASN A 146 50.97 52.62 9.20
N ASN A 147 50.19 52.97 10.23
CA ASN A 147 49.83 54.36 10.57
C ASN A 147 50.54 54.92 11.82
N THR A 148 51.68 54.33 12.19
CA THR A 148 52.42 54.67 13.43
C THR A 148 53.86 55.14 13.16
N GLN A 149 54.11 55.84 12.05
CA GLN A 149 55.30 56.71 11.90
C GLN A 149 54.90 58.17 11.95
#